data_AF-A0A7S3PZE9-F1
#
_entry.id   AF-A0A7S3PZE9-F1
#
_cell.length_a   1.000
_cell.length_b   1.000
_cell.length_c   1.000
_cell.angle_alpha   90.00
_cell.angle_beta   90.00
_cell.angle_gamma   90.00
#
_symmetry.space_group_name_H-M   'P 1'
#
loop_
_entity.id
_entity.type
_entity.pdbx_description
1 polymer ?
#
loop_
_entity_poly.entity_id
_entity_poly.type
_entity_poly.pdbx_seq_one_letter_code
_entity_poly.pdbx_strand_id
1 'polypeptide(L)'
;MTVSGMAASIRAATESETFDLAGNSISTIKNTITDAFSSPLELQEMIRITFITGAGKLGRSKYNADAAKTVTSTLRELGYDEDKGASCVVECAGCFKSQHDTGKNLKTIVVFPKIKTITQGMEDMNIESGDGSPPVLAENTDIHYIAMSSSNVFQRMLEVKCASWSQKKSCVGVIEEIQGLVNGLDGKLMGGNPLTGSEQDFYDSCELSVLEQKLSYVRSEMHKQVDESRITSREKSRLLNLVNEKVQQLDKDIADATKNKKPKKLEKLKMQKTKAGERKASLEEITPSAPLALRFQKDIEKLRKEMQPLLKLESEAKGRLLSLKETTTLARKDDIEEEIADLEDNSRGWFEEDEDFQVRVDASRAQAKARATRKVVKKTGGGGSRVTGGVKKPINTWVVPGAAKRTATRKTAKKKPAGNAFAAMMDSDSDSD
;
A
#
# COMPACT_ATOMS: atom_id res chain seq x y z
N MET A 1 -25.33 9.08 -40.09
CA MET A 1 -24.04 9.81 -40.12
C MET A 1 -23.01 8.87 -40.71
N THR A 2 -22.28 9.29 -41.74
CA THR A 2 -21.18 8.51 -42.33
C THR A 2 -19.97 8.59 -41.41
N VAL A 3 -19.73 7.53 -40.64
CA VAL A 3 -18.59 7.42 -39.71
C VAL A 3 -17.29 7.46 -40.51
N SER A 4 -16.35 8.32 -40.13
CA SER A 4 -15.01 8.34 -40.74
C SER A 4 -14.33 6.98 -40.57
N GLY A 5 -13.60 6.48 -41.58
CA GLY A 5 -12.96 5.16 -41.51
C GLY A 5 -12.02 5.02 -40.30
N MET A 6 -11.36 6.11 -39.90
CA MET A 6 -10.51 6.14 -38.71
C MET A 6 -11.33 6.08 -37.41
N ALA A 7 -12.49 6.74 -37.35
CA ALA A 7 -13.38 6.65 -36.19
C ALA A 7 -13.92 5.22 -36.00
N ALA A 8 -14.24 4.53 -37.10
CA ALA A 8 -14.63 3.13 -37.05
C ALA A 8 -13.50 2.24 -36.51
N SER A 9 -12.24 2.45 -36.95
CA SER A 9 -11.09 1.73 -36.41
C SER A 9 -10.86 1.98 -34.92
N ILE A 10 -10.98 3.24 -34.46
CA ILE A 10 -10.84 3.58 -33.03
C ILE A 10 -11.91 2.88 -32.20
N ARG A 11 -13.15 2.81 -32.68
CA ARG A 11 -14.24 2.13 -31.98
C ARG A 11 -14.12 0.61 -31.98
N ALA A 12 -13.42 0.04 -32.95
CA ALA A 12 -13.16 -1.38 -33.05
C ALA A 12 -11.89 -1.82 -32.30
N ALA A 13 -11.10 -0.89 -31.76
CA ALA A 13 -9.88 -1.19 -31.05
C ALA A 13 -10.20 -1.88 -29.72
N THR A 14 -9.75 -3.13 -29.56
CA THR A 14 -9.85 -3.90 -28.31
C THR A 14 -8.60 -3.78 -27.44
N GLU A 15 -7.53 -3.18 -27.98
CA GLU A 15 -6.25 -3.01 -27.32
C GLU A 15 -5.76 -1.55 -27.38
N SER A 16 -4.68 -1.28 -26.66
CA SER A 16 -4.05 0.03 -26.61
C SER A 16 -3.34 0.39 -27.92
N GLU A 17 -4.00 1.19 -28.77
CA GLU A 17 -3.50 1.54 -30.11
C GLU A 17 -3.00 2.99 -30.24
N THR A 18 -2.21 3.23 -31.31
CA THR A 18 -1.71 4.55 -31.68
C THR A 18 -2.16 4.93 -33.09
N PHE A 19 -2.82 6.07 -33.22
CA PHE A 19 -3.34 6.61 -34.48
C PHE A 19 -2.55 7.86 -34.89
N ASP A 20 -2.05 7.85 -36.13
CA ASP A 20 -1.31 8.97 -36.69
C ASP A 20 -2.26 9.97 -37.38
N LEU A 21 -2.23 11.25 -36.98
CA LEU A 21 -3.03 12.30 -37.60
C LEU A 21 -2.30 13.06 -38.72
N ALA A 22 -1.15 12.57 -39.17
CA ALA A 22 -0.42 13.15 -40.30
C ALA A 22 -1.33 13.28 -41.54
N GLY A 23 -1.31 14.45 -42.18
CA GLY A 23 -2.08 14.73 -43.40
C GLY A 23 -3.58 14.96 -43.22
N ASN A 24 -4.14 14.81 -42.02
CA ASN A 24 -5.56 15.04 -41.77
C ASN A 24 -5.89 16.53 -41.62
N SER A 25 -7.01 16.95 -42.21
CA SER A 25 -7.55 18.31 -42.05
C SER A 25 -8.17 18.50 -40.66
N ILE A 26 -8.29 19.76 -40.21
CA ILE A 26 -8.89 20.10 -38.91
C ILE A 26 -10.33 19.59 -38.80
N SER A 27 -11.13 19.75 -39.86
CA SER A 27 -12.50 19.24 -39.94
C SER A 27 -12.56 17.72 -39.85
N THR A 28 -11.62 17.01 -40.50
CA THR A 28 -11.52 15.55 -40.43
C THR A 28 -11.17 15.09 -39.03
N ILE A 29 -10.24 15.76 -38.36
CA ILE A 29 -9.86 15.45 -36.97
C ILE A 29 -11.06 15.66 -36.04
N LYS A 30 -11.75 16.81 -36.13
CA LYS A 30 -12.93 17.08 -35.30
C LYS A 30 -14.01 16.02 -35.48
N ASN A 31 -14.34 15.67 -36.73
CA ASN A 31 -15.36 14.67 -37.02
C ASN A 31 -14.94 13.29 -36.51
N THR A 32 -13.69 12.87 -36.72
CA THR A 32 -13.19 11.57 -36.24
C THR A 32 -13.24 11.45 -34.72
N ILE A 33 -12.81 12.47 -33.98
CA ILE A 33 -12.86 12.46 -32.51
C ILE A 33 -14.31 12.48 -32.01
N THR A 34 -15.18 13.28 -32.65
CA THR A 34 -16.60 13.33 -32.31
C THR A 34 -17.27 11.97 -32.54
N ASP A 35 -17.08 11.37 -33.72
CA ASP A 35 -17.68 10.08 -34.05
C ASP A 35 -17.12 8.93 -33.19
N ALA A 36 -15.82 8.98 -32.84
CA ALA A 36 -15.18 7.96 -32.03
C ALA A 36 -15.62 8.00 -30.56
N PHE A 37 -15.72 9.18 -29.94
CA PHE A 37 -15.87 9.33 -28.49
C PHE A 37 -17.21 9.96 -28.04
N SER A 38 -18.13 10.26 -28.96
CA SER A 38 -19.47 10.77 -28.63
C SER A 38 -20.32 9.77 -27.84
N SER A 39 -20.11 8.48 -28.05
CA SER A 39 -20.67 7.42 -27.21
C SER A 39 -19.55 6.68 -26.49
N PRO A 40 -19.80 6.12 -25.30
CA PRO A 40 -18.86 5.20 -24.68
C PRO A 40 -18.52 4.02 -25.61
N LEU A 41 -17.28 3.53 -25.51
CA LEU A 41 -16.81 2.33 -26.20
C LEU A 41 -17.26 1.09 -25.43
N GLU A 42 -17.61 0.05 -26.16
CA GLU A 42 -17.99 -1.25 -25.63
C GLU A 42 -16.72 -2.08 -25.47
N LEU A 43 -16.12 -2.08 -24.27
CA LEU A 43 -14.83 -2.72 -23.99
C LEU A 43 -14.87 -3.48 -22.66
N GLN A 44 -14.12 -4.58 -22.59
CA GLN A 44 -13.96 -5.40 -21.38
C GLN A 44 -12.93 -4.81 -20.41
N GLU A 45 -11.83 -4.28 -20.95
CA GLU A 45 -10.74 -3.68 -20.19
C GLU A 45 -10.49 -2.22 -20.62
N MET A 46 -9.87 -1.45 -19.74
CA MET A 46 -9.48 -0.07 -20.06
C MET A 46 -8.30 -0.08 -21.05
N ILE A 47 -8.51 0.52 -22.22
CA ILE A 47 -7.47 0.72 -23.23
C ILE A 47 -7.01 2.18 -23.26
N ARG A 48 -5.81 2.44 -23.79
CA ARG A 48 -5.34 3.79 -24.09
C ARG A 48 -5.32 4.01 -25.60
N ILE A 49 -5.94 5.08 -26.07
CA ILE A 49 -5.89 5.48 -27.48
C ILE A 49 -4.93 6.66 -27.61
N THR A 50 -3.84 6.48 -28.36
CA THR A 50 -2.80 7.50 -28.50
C THR A 50 -2.88 8.17 -29.87
N PHE A 51 -3.12 9.47 -29.93
CA PHE A 51 -3.08 10.25 -31.17
C PHE A 51 -1.74 10.95 -31.34
N ILE A 52 -1.07 10.73 -32.47
CA ILE A 52 0.10 11.53 -32.85
C ILE A 52 -0.40 12.82 -33.49
N THR A 53 -0.17 13.95 -32.81
CA THR A 53 -0.70 15.27 -33.20
C THR A 53 0.38 16.22 -33.70
N GLY A 54 1.64 15.84 -33.58
CA GLY A 54 2.76 16.63 -34.09
C GLY A 54 4.09 15.89 -33.98
N ALA A 55 5.08 16.43 -34.67
CA ALA A 55 6.45 15.94 -34.64
C ALA A 55 7.45 17.09 -34.48
N GLY A 56 8.69 16.74 -34.16
CA GLY A 56 9.83 17.63 -34.06
C GLY A 56 10.21 18.25 -35.41
N LYS A 57 11.39 18.88 -35.46
CA LYS A 57 11.82 19.74 -36.59
C LYS A 57 11.71 19.06 -37.96
N LEU A 58 12.00 17.76 -38.07
CA LEU A 58 12.00 17.01 -39.33
C LEU A 58 10.60 16.56 -39.81
N GLY A 59 9.63 16.44 -38.90
CA GLY A 59 8.28 15.93 -39.21
C GLY A 59 7.17 16.97 -39.08
N ARG A 60 7.47 18.19 -38.63
CA ARG A 60 6.48 19.23 -38.31
C ARG A 60 5.53 19.55 -39.47
N SER A 61 6.01 19.51 -40.71
CA SER A 61 5.22 19.84 -41.90
C SER A 61 4.12 18.81 -42.23
N LYS A 62 4.22 17.59 -41.68
CA LYS A 62 3.23 16.52 -41.92
C LYS A 62 1.94 16.70 -41.11
N TYR A 63 2.00 17.50 -40.04
CA TYR A 63 0.91 17.67 -39.09
C TYR A 63 0.35 19.08 -39.17
N ASN A 64 -0.95 19.21 -38.99
CA ASN A 64 -1.57 20.51 -38.85
C ASN A 64 -1.14 21.15 -37.52
N ALA A 65 -0.78 22.43 -37.52
CA ALA A 65 -0.34 23.14 -36.32
C ALA A 65 -1.41 23.18 -35.22
N ASP A 66 -2.69 23.15 -35.60
CA ASP A 66 -3.83 23.19 -34.69
C ASP A 66 -4.40 21.79 -34.38
N ALA A 67 -3.76 20.70 -34.83
CA ALA A 67 -4.25 19.34 -34.61
C ALA A 67 -4.42 19.01 -33.12
N ALA A 68 -3.40 19.29 -32.30
CA ALA A 68 -3.45 19.03 -30.85
C ALA A 68 -4.54 19.87 -30.15
N LYS A 69 -4.69 21.14 -30.55
CA LYS A 69 -5.72 22.04 -30.02
C LYS A 69 -7.13 21.55 -30.39
N THR A 70 -7.29 21.08 -31.62
CA THR A 70 -8.57 20.56 -32.14
C THR A 70 -8.98 19.28 -31.41
N VAL A 71 -8.07 18.34 -31.21
CA VAL A 71 -8.35 17.10 -30.47
C VAL A 71 -8.76 17.41 -29.02
N THR A 72 -7.97 18.21 -28.30
CA THR A 72 -8.26 18.51 -26.88
C THR A 72 -9.51 19.37 -26.69
N SER A 73 -9.81 20.32 -27.58
CA SER A 73 -11.07 21.09 -27.53
C SER A 73 -12.28 20.21 -27.81
N THR A 74 -12.21 19.33 -28.81
CA THR A 74 -13.30 18.41 -29.14
C THR A 74 -13.56 17.41 -28.01
N LEU A 75 -12.51 16.87 -27.38
CA LEU A 75 -12.65 15.97 -26.22
C LEU A 75 -13.31 16.69 -25.03
N ARG A 76 -12.93 17.94 -24.75
CA ARG A 76 -13.59 18.76 -23.72
C ARG A 76 -15.06 19.04 -24.04
N GLU A 77 -15.40 19.30 -25.30
CA GLU A 77 -16.81 19.43 -25.75
C GLU A 77 -17.63 18.15 -25.49
N LEU A 78 -16.98 16.97 -25.50
CA LEU A 78 -17.60 15.66 -25.20
C LEU A 78 -17.56 15.30 -23.69
N GLY A 79 -17.14 16.24 -22.84
CA GLY A 79 -17.06 16.08 -21.40
C GLY A 79 -15.94 15.14 -20.96
N TYR A 80 -14.78 15.21 -21.62
CA TYR A 80 -13.54 14.61 -21.12
C TYR A 80 -12.68 15.65 -20.41
N ASP A 81 -12.00 15.24 -19.34
CA ASP A 81 -11.16 16.11 -18.53
C ASP A 81 -9.66 15.91 -18.82
N GLU A 82 -8.89 16.99 -18.71
CA GLU A 82 -7.43 16.94 -18.89
C GLU A 82 -6.76 16.59 -17.56
N ASP A 83 -6.22 15.37 -17.46
CA ASP A 83 -5.49 14.89 -16.29
C ASP A 83 -4.10 14.39 -16.67
N LYS A 84 -3.06 15.07 -16.17
CA LYS A 84 -1.66 14.72 -16.44
C LYS A 84 -1.22 13.42 -15.75
N GLY A 85 -1.91 13.02 -14.68
CA GLY A 85 -1.68 11.78 -13.93
C GLY A 85 -2.39 10.56 -14.50
N ALA A 86 -3.33 10.76 -15.44
CA ALA A 86 -4.18 9.69 -15.95
C ALA A 86 -3.38 8.48 -16.46
N SER A 87 -3.80 7.29 -16.04
CA SER A 87 -3.17 6.02 -16.35
C SER A 87 -4.21 5.01 -16.89
N CYS A 88 -3.75 3.83 -17.32
CA CYS A 88 -4.60 2.82 -17.94
C CYS A 88 -5.40 2.05 -16.87
N VAL A 89 -6.25 2.77 -16.13
CA VAL A 89 -7.13 2.25 -15.07
C VAL A 89 -8.54 2.74 -15.29
N VAL A 90 -9.54 1.96 -14.87
CA VAL A 90 -10.96 2.25 -15.10
C VAL A 90 -11.38 3.59 -14.49
N GLU A 91 -10.78 3.99 -13.38
CA GLU A 91 -11.02 5.26 -12.68
C GLU A 91 -10.65 6.50 -13.52
N CYS A 92 -9.75 6.35 -14.51
CA CYS A 92 -9.36 7.42 -15.42
C CYS A 92 -10.20 7.46 -16.71
N ALA A 93 -11.33 6.73 -16.76
CA ALA A 93 -12.25 6.77 -17.89
C ALA A 93 -12.78 8.18 -18.14
N GLY A 94 -12.70 8.65 -19.39
CA GLY A 94 -13.12 10.01 -19.70
C GLY A 94 -12.03 11.07 -19.47
N CYS A 95 -10.79 10.66 -19.20
CA CYS A 95 -9.66 11.60 -19.10
C CYS A 95 -8.78 11.55 -20.36
N PHE A 96 -8.05 12.63 -20.62
CA PHE A 96 -6.97 12.64 -21.61
C PHE A 96 -5.74 13.38 -21.09
N LYS A 97 -4.58 13.07 -21.67
CA LYS A 97 -3.31 13.71 -21.34
C LYS A 97 -2.49 14.05 -22.57
N SER A 98 -1.81 15.17 -22.50
CA SER A 98 -0.83 15.58 -23.50
C SER A 98 0.54 15.03 -23.12
N GLN A 99 1.21 14.33 -24.04
CA GLN A 99 2.54 13.79 -23.83
C GLN A 99 3.49 14.24 -24.94
N HIS A 100 4.74 14.46 -24.57
CA HIS A 100 5.83 14.71 -25.51
C HIS A 100 6.86 13.59 -25.35
N ASP A 101 6.93 12.71 -26.34
CA ASP A 101 7.97 11.69 -26.41
C ASP A 101 9.25 12.36 -26.95
N THR A 102 10.17 12.67 -26.03
CA THR A 102 11.46 13.30 -26.35
C THR A 102 12.42 12.35 -27.07
N GLY A 103 12.21 11.03 -26.98
CA GLY A 103 13.02 10.04 -27.68
C GLY A 103 12.68 9.95 -29.17
N LYS A 104 11.38 9.98 -29.48
CA LYS A 104 10.87 9.94 -30.88
C LYS A 104 10.58 11.32 -31.46
N ASN A 105 10.71 12.39 -30.67
CA ASN A 105 10.32 13.76 -31.02
C ASN A 105 8.86 13.86 -31.49
N LEU A 106 7.94 13.13 -30.85
CA LEU A 106 6.51 13.13 -31.20
C LEU A 106 5.68 13.78 -30.10
N LYS A 107 4.71 14.59 -30.51
CA LYS A 107 3.68 15.13 -29.63
C LYS A 107 2.46 14.24 -29.75
N THR A 108 2.02 13.69 -28.63
CA THR A 108 0.89 12.77 -28.58
C THR A 108 -0.16 13.26 -27.60
N ILE A 109 -1.41 12.88 -27.88
CA ILE A 109 -2.52 13.01 -26.94
C ILE A 109 -2.98 11.60 -26.64
N VAL A 110 -2.91 11.19 -25.38
CA VAL A 110 -3.40 9.90 -24.93
C VAL A 110 -4.78 10.10 -24.34
N VAL A 111 -5.75 9.37 -24.86
CA VAL A 111 -7.15 9.42 -24.45
C VAL A 111 -7.51 8.10 -23.79
N PHE A 112 -8.15 8.19 -22.64
CA PHE A 112 -8.74 7.06 -21.93
C PHE A 112 -10.26 7.11 -22.18
N PRO A 113 -10.78 6.30 -23.11
CA PRO A 113 -12.18 6.38 -23.52
C PRO A 113 -13.12 6.17 -22.32
N LYS A 114 -14.29 6.81 -22.38
CA LYS A 114 -15.43 6.37 -21.57
C LYS A 114 -15.79 4.97 -22.04
N ILE A 115 -15.75 3.99 -21.16
CA ILE A 115 -16.13 2.62 -21.46
C ILE A 115 -17.53 2.35 -20.89
N LYS A 116 -18.37 1.69 -21.69
CA LYS A 116 -19.46 0.87 -21.18
C LYS A 116 -18.85 -0.51 -21.07
N THR A 117 -18.60 -0.96 -19.85
CA THR A 117 -18.25 -2.35 -19.62
C THR A 117 -19.33 -3.19 -20.29
N ILE A 118 -18.95 -4.05 -21.24
CA ILE A 118 -19.87 -5.02 -21.82
C ILE A 118 -20.11 -6.10 -20.76
N THR A 119 -20.78 -5.74 -19.67
CA THR A 119 -21.38 -6.67 -18.72
C THR A 119 -22.81 -7.03 -19.12
N GLN A 120 -23.29 -6.55 -20.29
CA GLN A 120 -24.66 -6.79 -20.79
C GLN A 120 -24.73 -7.45 -22.18
N GLY A 121 -23.62 -7.96 -22.72
CA GLY A 121 -23.60 -8.61 -24.04
C GLY A 121 -22.49 -9.64 -24.26
N MET A 122 -21.77 -10.01 -23.20
CA MET A 122 -20.72 -11.04 -23.19
C MET A 122 -21.04 -12.12 -22.16
N GLU A 123 -22.32 -12.50 -22.09
CA GLU A 123 -22.75 -13.75 -21.45
C GLU A 123 -22.41 -14.99 -22.28
N ASP A 124 -21.82 -14.86 -23.49
CA ASP A 124 -21.83 -15.99 -24.43
C ASP A 124 -20.54 -16.28 -25.21
N MET A 125 -19.36 -15.76 -24.82
CA MET A 125 -18.06 -16.32 -25.27
C MET A 125 -16.90 -15.97 -24.32
N ASN A 126 -17.11 -16.08 -23.01
CA ASN A 126 -16.01 -16.51 -22.16
C ASN A 126 -15.95 -18.03 -22.31
N ILE A 127 -14.80 -18.56 -22.76
CA ILE A 127 -14.48 -19.96 -22.56
C ILE A 127 -14.07 -20.09 -21.08
N GLU A 128 -15.04 -19.86 -20.21
CA GLU A 128 -15.10 -20.42 -18.86
C GLU A 128 -16.43 -21.13 -18.82
N SER A 129 -16.37 -22.38 -18.36
CA SER A 129 -17.52 -23.26 -18.29
C SER A 129 -18.36 -22.87 -17.08
N GLY A 130 -18.84 -21.62 -17.05
CA GLY A 130 -19.46 -21.00 -15.89
C GLY A 130 -20.81 -20.38 -16.23
N ASP A 131 -21.91 -21.08 -15.93
CA ASP A 131 -23.27 -20.50 -15.87
C ASP A 131 -23.21 -19.16 -15.12
N GLY A 132 -23.79 -18.08 -15.68
CA GLY A 132 -23.78 -16.66 -15.25
C GLY A 132 -24.30 -16.39 -13.82
N SER A 133 -23.79 -17.16 -12.90
CA SER A 133 -24.02 -17.21 -11.47
C SER A 133 -23.03 -16.24 -10.81
N PRO A 134 -23.47 -15.48 -9.80
CA PRO A 134 -22.60 -14.54 -9.11
C PRO A 134 -21.43 -15.30 -8.46
N PRO A 135 -20.21 -14.71 -8.45
CA PRO A 135 -19.04 -15.39 -7.92
C PRO A 135 -19.24 -15.73 -6.44
N VAL A 136 -18.77 -16.92 -6.03
CA VAL A 136 -18.88 -17.42 -4.65
C VAL A 136 -18.28 -16.45 -3.63
N LEU A 137 -17.20 -15.76 -4.01
CA LEU A 137 -16.56 -14.71 -3.24
C LEU A 137 -16.52 -13.43 -4.06
N ALA A 138 -16.82 -12.30 -3.42
CA ALA A 138 -16.67 -10.99 -4.04
C ALA A 138 -15.21 -10.77 -4.49
N GLU A 139 -15.03 -10.45 -5.77
CA GLU A 139 -13.71 -10.22 -6.35
C GLU A 139 -13.00 -9.03 -5.71
N ASN A 140 -11.66 -9.06 -5.74
CA ASN A 140 -10.79 -8.02 -5.17
C ASN A 140 -10.94 -7.77 -3.66
N THR A 141 -11.59 -8.68 -2.94
CA THR A 141 -11.60 -8.70 -1.48
C THR A 141 -10.37 -9.41 -0.91
N ASP A 142 -10.02 -9.11 0.34
CA ASP A 142 -9.00 -9.82 1.10
C ASP A 142 -9.30 -11.33 1.19
N ILE A 143 -10.56 -11.71 1.39
CA ILE A 143 -11.03 -13.10 1.39
C ILE A 143 -10.74 -13.77 0.03
N HIS A 144 -11.08 -13.12 -1.07
CA HIS A 144 -10.82 -13.62 -2.41
C HIS A 144 -9.31 -13.79 -2.68
N TYR A 145 -8.48 -12.81 -2.31
CA TYR A 145 -7.02 -12.95 -2.46
C TYR A 145 -6.46 -14.10 -1.62
N ILE A 146 -6.97 -14.34 -0.41
CA ILE A 146 -6.54 -15.47 0.43
C ILE A 146 -6.95 -16.80 -0.20
N ALA A 147 -8.17 -16.91 -0.73
CA ALA A 147 -8.66 -18.12 -1.36
C ALA A 147 -7.86 -18.48 -2.63
N MET A 148 -7.73 -17.52 -3.55
CA MET A 148 -7.24 -17.75 -4.92
C MET A 148 -5.71 -17.65 -5.07
N SER A 149 -5.00 -17.10 -4.08
CA SER A 149 -3.53 -16.98 -4.16
C SER A 149 -2.81 -18.33 -4.03
N SER A 150 -1.68 -18.49 -4.70
CA SER A 150 -0.77 -19.60 -4.42
C SER A 150 -0.15 -19.48 -3.02
N SER A 151 0.29 -20.60 -2.43
CA SER A 151 0.91 -20.62 -1.10
C SER A 151 2.06 -19.61 -0.96
N ASN A 152 2.91 -19.48 -1.98
CA ASN A 152 4.04 -18.55 -1.95
C ASN A 152 3.61 -17.08 -1.97
N VAL A 153 2.57 -16.75 -2.74
CA VAL A 153 2.02 -15.40 -2.79
C VAL A 153 1.33 -15.07 -1.47
N PHE A 154 0.56 -16.03 -0.94
CA PHE A 154 -0.09 -15.91 0.38
C PHE A 154 0.92 -15.62 1.51
N GLN A 155 2.06 -16.33 1.56
CA GLN A 155 3.09 -16.09 2.56
C GLN A 155 3.61 -14.64 2.52
N ARG A 156 3.93 -14.12 1.33
CA ARG A 156 4.37 -12.73 1.16
C ARG A 156 3.27 -11.74 1.52
N MET A 157 2.02 -12.03 1.16
CA MET A 157 0.88 -11.18 1.52
C MET A 157 0.70 -11.14 3.04
N LEU A 158 0.83 -12.27 3.73
CA LEU A 158 0.71 -12.36 5.18
C LEU A 158 1.74 -11.47 5.88
N GLU A 159 3.00 -11.51 5.44
CA GLU A 159 4.07 -10.67 6.00
C GLU A 159 3.81 -9.17 5.85
N VAL A 160 3.26 -8.76 4.69
CA VAL A 160 3.05 -7.34 4.36
C VAL A 160 1.73 -6.80 4.91
N LYS A 161 0.66 -7.61 4.89
CA LYS A 161 -0.72 -7.20 5.18
C LYS A 161 -1.19 -7.56 6.58
N CYS A 162 -0.64 -8.62 7.19
CA CYS A 162 -1.02 -9.14 8.51
C CYS A 162 0.20 -9.16 9.45
N ALA A 163 0.72 -7.98 9.78
CA ALA A 163 1.95 -7.86 10.56
C ALA A 163 1.75 -8.18 12.07
N SER A 164 0.54 -7.98 12.59
CA SER A 164 0.22 -8.23 13.99
C SER A 164 -0.30 -9.65 14.25
N TRP A 165 -0.17 -10.11 15.49
CA TRP A 165 -0.67 -11.42 15.90
C TRP A 165 -2.20 -11.49 15.83
N SER A 166 -2.88 -10.40 16.20
CA SER A 166 -4.35 -10.29 16.12
C SER A 166 -4.86 -10.42 14.68
N GLN A 167 -4.25 -9.73 13.72
CA GLN A 167 -4.59 -9.86 12.30
C GLN A 167 -4.36 -11.28 11.77
N LYS A 168 -3.24 -11.92 12.16
CA LYS A 168 -3.00 -13.33 11.81
C LYS A 168 -4.06 -14.24 12.41
N LYS A 169 -4.51 -13.97 13.65
CA LYS A 169 -5.60 -14.74 14.28
C LYS A 169 -6.91 -14.59 13.52
N SER A 170 -7.25 -13.39 13.05
CA SER A 170 -8.43 -13.16 12.20
C SER A 170 -8.29 -13.85 10.84
N CYS A 171 -7.11 -13.80 10.23
CA CYS A 171 -6.81 -14.51 8.99
C CYS A 171 -7.00 -16.04 9.12
N VAL A 172 -6.66 -16.64 10.26
CA VAL A 172 -7.00 -18.06 10.53
C VAL A 172 -8.52 -18.29 10.45
N GLY A 173 -9.32 -17.40 11.06
CA GLY A 173 -10.79 -17.50 11.00
C GLY A 173 -11.32 -17.43 9.56
N VAL A 174 -10.79 -16.50 8.76
CA VAL A 174 -11.18 -16.39 7.34
C VAL A 174 -10.80 -17.62 6.53
N ILE A 175 -9.63 -18.22 6.76
CA ILE A 175 -9.26 -19.47 6.09
C ILE A 175 -10.20 -20.61 6.51
N GLU A 176 -10.56 -20.69 7.80
CA GLU A 176 -11.52 -21.68 8.30
C GLU A 176 -12.93 -21.48 7.70
N GLU A 177 -13.36 -20.23 7.47
CA GLU A 177 -14.59 -19.91 6.75
C GLU A 177 -14.55 -20.37 5.29
N ILE A 178 -13.45 -20.10 4.57
CA ILE A 178 -13.25 -20.55 3.19
C ILE A 178 -13.25 -22.08 3.13
N GLN A 179 -12.58 -22.77 4.07
CA GLN A 179 -12.64 -24.23 4.17
C GLN A 179 -14.08 -24.71 4.40
N GLY A 180 -14.85 -24.00 5.22
CA GLY A 180 -16.28 -24.27 5.41
C GLY A 180 -17.09 -24.17 4.13
N LEU A 181 -16.81 -23.17 3.29
CA LEU A 181 -17.45 -23.01 1.97
C LEU A 181 -17.12 -24.18 1.04
N VAL A 182 -15.84 -24.54 0.90
CA VAL A 182 -15.40 -25.66 0.05
C VAL A 182 -16.03 -26.98 0.52
N ASN A 183 -16.02 -27.26 1.83
CA ASN A 183 -16.69 -28.44 2.38
C ASN A 183 -18.23 -28.40 2.17
N GLY A 184 -18.82 -27.22 2.10
CA GLY A 184 -20.23 -27.04 1.75
C GLY A 184 -20.52 -27.43 0.30
N LEU A 185 -19.61 -27.10 -0.62
CA LEU A 185 -19.67 -27.51 -2.03
C LEU A 185 -19.46 -29.02 -2.19
N ASP A 186 -18.51 -29.60 -1.45
CA ASP A 186 -18.36 -31.06 -1.34
C ASP A 186 -19.66 -31.72 -0.90
N GLY A 187 -20.32 -31.17 0.12
CA GLY A 187 -21.62 -31.65 0.60
C GLY A 187 -22.71 -31.59 -0.49
N LYS A 188 -22.73 -30.53 -1.31
CA LYS A 188 -23.67 -30.42 -2.45
C LYS A 188 -23.40 -31.50 -3.50
N LEU A 189 -22.14 -31.70 -3.88
CA LEU A 189 -21.71 -32.72 -4.84
C LEU A 189 -22.03 -34.13 -4.35
N MET A 190 -21.71 -34.44 -3.09
CA MET A 190 -22.05 -35.73 -2.47
C MET A 190 -23.57 -35.94 -2.34
N GLY A 191 -24.33 -34.85 -2.18
CA GLY A 191 -25.79 -34.85 -2.19
C GLY A 191 -26.42 -34.99 -3.59
N GLY A 192 -25.62 -35.06 -4.65
CA GLY A 192 -26.08 -35.17 -6.04
C GLY A 192 -26.66 -33.87 -6.62
N ASN A 193 -26.43 -32.73 -5.96
CA ASN A 193 -26.81 -31.42 -6.51
C ASN A 193 -25.67 -30.89 -7.38
N PRO A 194 -25.93 -30.49 -8.64
CA PRO A 194 -24.91 -29.88 -9.48
C PRO A 194 -24.47 -28.54 -8.86
N LEU A 195 -23.18 -28.26 -8.95
CA LEU A 195 -22.65 -26.93 -8.65
C LEU A 195 -23.02 -25.98 -9.79
N THR A 196 -23.26 -24.72 -9.45
CA THR A 196 -23.33 -23.65 -10.44
C THR A 196 -21.97 -23.44 -11.09
N GLY A 197 -21.94 -22.76 -12.23
CA GLY A 197 -20.70 -22.47 -12.96
C GLY A 197 -19.61 -21.84 -12.08
N SER A 198 -19.97 -20.75 -11.42
CA SER A 198 -19.06 -20.03 -10.51
C SER A 198 -18.63 -20.85 -9.28
N GLU A 199 -19.49 -21.74 -8.78
CA GLU A 199 -19.15 -22.66 -7.69
C GLU A 199 -18.17 -23.74 -8.15
N GLN A 200 -18.32 -24.24 -9.36
CA GLN A 200 -17.40 -25.20 -9.97
C GLN A 200 -16.03 -24.56 -10.18
N ASP A 201 -15.98 -23.35 -10.77
CA ASP A 201 -14.74 -22.61 -10.99
C ASP A 201 -14.01 -22.31 -9.67
N PHE A 202 -14.76 -21.92 -8.63
CA PHE A 202 -14.21 -21.70 -7.30
C PHE A 202 -13.70 -23.00 -6.66
N TYR A 203 -14.45 -24.09 -6.78
CA TYR A 203 -14.09 -25.39 -6.22
C TYR A 203 -12.83 -25.97 -6.89
N ASP A 204 -12.73 -25.83 -8.22
CA ASP A 204 -11.58 -26.32 -8.99
C ASP A 204 -10.32 -25.48 -8.73
N SER A 205 -10.48 -24.18 -8.45
CA SER A 205 -9.37 -23.27 -8.17
C SER A 205 -8.93 -23.29 -6.70
N CYS A 206 -9.82 -23.62 -5.76
CA CYS A 206 -9.59 -23.51 -4.32
C CYS A 206 -9.47 -24.88 -3.66
N GLU A 207 -8.28 -25.47 -3.75
CA GLU A 207 -8.02 -26.78 -3.15
C GLU A 207 -7.96 -26.75 -1.61
N LEU A 208 -8.69 -27.67 -0.96
CA LEU A 208 -8.70 -27.80 0.50
C LEU A 208 -7.29 -28.08 1.07
N SER A 209 -6.48 -28.87 0.36
CA SER A 209 -5.10 -29.19 0.76
C SER A 209 -4.21 -27.94 0.86
N VAL A 210 -4.39 -27.00 -0.07
CA VAL A 210 -3.65 -25.73 -0.11
C VAL A 210 -4.12 -24.82 1.02
N LEU A 211 -5.42 -24.79 1.31
CA LEU A 211 -5.96 -24.04 2.45
C LEU A 211 -5.43 -24.55 3.79
N GLU A 212 -5.32 -25.87 3.96
CA GLU A 212 -4.72 -26.47 5.16
C GLU A 212 -3.24 -26.10 5.33
N GLN A 213 -2.48 -26.09 4.24
CA GLN A 213 -1.08 -25.64 4.25
C GLN A 213 -0.97 -24.17 4.64
N LYS A 214 -1.79 -23.30 4.05
CA LYS A 214 -1.85 -21.87 4.40
C LYS A 214 -2.18 -21.69 5.88
N LEU A 215 -3.19 -22.39 6.39
CA LEU A 215 -3.61 -22.35 7.78
C LEU A 215 -2.51 -22.83 8.74
N SER A 216 -1.83 -23.93 8.41
CA SER A 216 -0.68 -24.43 9.18
C SER A 216 0.45 -23.41 9.22
N TYR A 217 0.74 -22.76 8.09
CA TYR A 217 1.75 -21.70 8.00
C TYR A 217 1.39 -20.50 8.87
N VAL A 218 0.17 -19.97 8.80
CA VAL A 218 -0.27 -18.85 9.65
C VAL A 218 -0.14 -19.21 11.13
N ARG A 219 -0.56 -20.42 11.52
CA ARG A 219 -0.44 -20.88 12.91
C ARG A 219 1.04 -20.95 13.35
N SER A 220 1.92 -21.46 12.49
CA SER A 220 3.37 -21.49 12.76
C SER A 220 3.94 -20.08 12.95
N GLU A 221 3.59 -19.13 12.07
CA GLU A 221 4.01 -17.73 12.19
C GLU A 221 3.47 -17.04 13.45
N MET A 222 2.24 -17.36 13.87
CA MET A 222 1.70 -16.88 15.13
C MET A 222 2.47 -17.43 16.33
N HIS A 223 2.88 -18.70 16.30
CA HIS A 223 3.71 -19.30 17.34
C HIS A 223 5.08 -18.64 17.42
N LYS A 224 5.78 -18.51 16.29
CA LYS A 224 7.07 -17.80 16.21
C LYS A 224 6.98 -16.38 16.77
N GLN A 225 5.91 -15.66 16.45
CA GLN A 225 5.71 -14.29 16.93
C GLN A 225 5.57 -14.20 18.47
N VAL A 226 4.96 -15.21 19.10
CA VAL A 226 4.88 -15.32 20.56
C VAL A 226 6.24 -15.68 21.14
N ASP A 227 6.92 -16.67 20.55
CA ASP A 227 8.23 -17.16 21.04
C ASP A 227 9.31 -16.07 20.95
N GLU A 228 9.28 -15.24 19.90
CA GLU A 228 10.18 -14.10 19.70
C GLU A 228 9.76 -12.84 20.49
N SER A 229 8.73 -12.93 21.33
CA SER A 229 8.23 -11.80 22.12
C SER A 229 7.80 -10.57 21.28
N ARG A 230 7.37 -10.79 20.03
CA ARG A 230 6.91 -9.74 19.11
C ARG A 230 5.39 -9.52 19.20
N ILE A 231 4.86 -9.52 20.43
CA ILE A 231 3.44 -9.29 20.72
C ILE A 231 3.24 -7.97 21.46
N THR A 232 2.20 -7.24 21.09
CA THR A 232 1.83 -5.98 21.73
C THR A 232 1.15 -6.20 23.08
N SER A 233 1.03 -5.14 23.89
CA SER A 233 0.41 -5.24 25.24
C SER A 233 -1.05 -5.70 25.18
N ARG A 234 -1.79 -5.29 24.14
CA ARG A 234 -3.18 -5.69 23.96
C ARG A 234 -3.30 -7.14 23.51
N GLU A 235 -2.43 -7.58 22.60
CA GLU A 235 -2.37 -8.99 22.17
C GLU A 235 -1.98 -9.91 23.32
N LYS A 236 -1.02 -9.52 24.17
CA LYS A 236 -0.70 -10.25 25.40
C LYS A 236 -1.94 -10.41 26.29
N SER A 237 -2.70 -9.33 26.46
CA SER A 237 -3.94 -9.37 27.26
C SER A 237 -4.99 -10.31 26.65
N ARG A 238 -5.19 -10.25 25.32
CA ARG A 238 -6.07 -11.19 24.59
C ARG A 238 -5.62 -12.64 24.74
N LEU A 239 -4.32 -12.91 24.58
CA LEU A 239 -3.73 -14.24 24.76
C LEU A 239 -3.90 -14.78 26.18
N LEU A 240 -3.68 -13.94 27.19
CA LEU A 240 -3.90 -14.32 28.60
C LEU A 240 -5.37 -14.61 28.87
N ASN A 241 -6.30 -13.83 28.32
CA ASN A 241 -7.73 -14.09 28.44
C ASN A 241 -8.11 -15.43 27.81
N LEU A 242 -7.65 -15.72 26.59
CA LEU A 242 -7.88 -17.01 25.92
C LEU A 242 -7.34 -18.20 26.73
N VAL A 243 -6.15 -18.05 27.33
CA VAL A 243 -5.57 -19.10 28.18
C VAL A 243 -6.37 -19.24 29.47
N ASN A 244 -6.81 -18.15 30.10
CA ASN A 244 -7.64 -18.17 31.30
C ASN A 244 -9.01 -18.82 31.04
N GLU A 245 -9.69 -18.48 29.95
CA GLU A 245 -10.95 -19.11 29.53
C GLU A 245 -10.77 -20.61 29.30
N LYS A 246 -9.68 -21.01 28.63
CA LYS A 246 -9.35 -22.43 28.44
C LYS A 246 -9.11 -23.15 29.77
N VAL A 247 -8.41 -22.52 30.71
CA VAL A 247 -8.20 -23.08 32.06
C VAL A 247 -9.54 -23.21 32.80
N GLN A 248 -10.42 -22.21 32.73
CA GLN A 248 -11.75 -22.27 33.33
C GLN A 248 -12.61 -23.38 32.72
N GLN A 249 -12.56 -23.56 31.39
CA GLN A 249 -13.29 -24.65 30.72
C GLN A 249 -12.74 -26.02 31.12
N LEU A 250 -11.40 -26.17 31.18
CA LEU A 250 -10.77 -27.38 31.67
C LEU A 250 -11.14 -27.67 33.13
N ASP A 251 -11.30 -26.64 33.96
CA ASP A 251 -11.75 -26.81 35.35
C ASP A 251 -13.18 -27.31 35.47
N LYS A 252 -14.10 -26.79 34.63
CA LYS A 252 -15.47 -27.32 34.52
C LYS A 252 -15.45 -28.79 34.06
N ASP A 253 -14.69 -29.10 33.01
CA ASP A 253 -14.59 -30.45 32.47
C ASP A 253 -13.95 -31.44 33.47
N ILE A 254 -13.00 -31.00 34.28
CA ILE A 254 -12.40 -31.79 35.37
C ILE A 254 -13.43 -32.04 36.46
N ALA A 255 -14.20 -31.04 36.87
CA ALA A 255 -15.26 -31.21 37.86
C ALA A 255 -16.32 -32.24 37.38
N ASP A 256 -16.73 -32.14 36.12
CA ASP A 256 -17.68 -33.08 35.50
C ASP A 256 -17.10 -34.48 35.32
N ALA A 257 -15.82 -34.61 34.94
CA ALA A 257 -15.14 -35.91 34.84
C ALA A 257 -14.94 -36.57 36.22
N THR A 258 -14.74 -35.76 37.27
CA THR A 258 -14.64 -36.20 38.67
C THR A 258 -16.00 -36.72 39.15
N LYS A 259 -17.08 -35.98 38.88
CA LYS A 259 -18.46 -36.38 39.20
C LYS A 259 -18.86 -37.68 38.49
N ASN A 260 -18.42 -37.86 37.25
CA ASN A 260 -18.75 -39.02 36.42
C ASN A 260 -17.75 -40.20 36.54
N LYS A 261 -16.79 -40.14 37.47
CA LYS A 261 -15.77 -41.19 37.73
C LYS A 261 -15.07 -41.73 36.47
N LYS A 262 -14.62 -40.84 35.57
CA LYS A 262 -13.88 -41.21 34.34
C LYS A 262 -12.36 -40.95 34.50
N PRO A 263 -11.58 -41.90 35.06
CA PRO A 263 -10.18 -41.66 35.47
C PRO A 263 -9.25 -41.31 34.30
N LYS A 264 -9.36 -42.02 33.16
CA LYS A 264 -8.54 -41.73 31.96
C LYS A 264 -8.78 -40.33 31.36
N LYS A 265 -10.02 -39.84 31.42
CA LYS A 265 -10.38 -38.49 30.95
C LYS A 265 -9.84 -37.43 31.91
N LEU A 266 -9.89 -37.72 33.21
CA LEU A 266 -9.43 -36.82 34.27
C LEU A 266 -7.91 -36.59 34.23
N GLU A 267 -7.11 -37.64 34.01
CA GLU A 267 -5.65 -37.50 33.81
C GLU A 267 -5.32 -36.66 32.57
N LYS A 268 -5.99 -36.92 31.44
CA LYS A 268 -5.78 -36.14 30.20
C LYS A 268 -6.13 -34.66 30.39
N LEU A 269 -7.23 -34.35 31.07
CA LEU A 269 -7.64 -32.97 31.34
C LEU A 269 -6.69 -32.25 32.31
N LYS A 270 -6.18 -32.94 33.34
CA LYS A 270 -5.16 -32.39 34.25
C LYS A 270 -3.87 -32.06 33.51
N MET A 271 -3.39 -32.94 32.64
CA MET A 271 -2.21 -32.65 31.80
C MET A 271 -2.45 -31.48 30.83
N GLN A 272 -3.66 -31.32 30.30
CA GLN A 272 -3.99 -30.15 29.48
C GLN A 272 -4.01 -28.86 30.31
N LYS A 273 -4.47 -28.93 31.56
CA LYS A 273 -4.46 -27.79 32.50
C LYS A 273 -3.03 -27.39 32.87
N THR A 274 -2.13 -28.33 33.13
CA THR A 274 -0.73 -28.00 33.43
C THR A 274 -0.05 -27.32 32.24
N LYS A 275 -0.22 -27.85 31.02
CA LYS A 275 0.30 -27.21 29.78
C LYS A 275 -0.27 -25.81 29.55
N ALA A 276 -1.55 -25.60 29.87
CA ALA A 276 -2.17 -24.27 29.78
C ALA A 276 -1.59 -23.31 30.84
N GLY A 277 -1.31 -23.80 32.04
CA GLY A 277 -0.63 -23.05 33.10
C GLY A 277 0.81 -22.67 32.75
N GLU A 278 1.57 -23.59 32.17
CA GLU A 278 2.93 -23.33 31.65
C GLU A 278 2.90 -22.24 30.58
N ARG A 279 1.97 -22.34 29.62
CA ARG A 279 1.79 -21.29 28.60
C ARG A 279 1.41 -19.94 29.20
N LYS A 280 0.59 -19.92 30.25
CA LYS A 280 0.25 -18.69 30.97
C LYS A 280 1.48 -18.04 31.58
N ALA A 281 2.32 -18.83 32.27
CA ALA A 281 3.56 -18.35 32.86
C ALA A 281 4.51 -17.78 31.80
N SER A 282 4.70 -18.49 30.68
CA SER A 282 5.52 -17.99 29.56
C SER A 282 4.99 -16.69 28.98
N LEU A 283 3.67 -16.54 28.84
CA LEU A 283 3.06 -15.29 28.34
C LEU A 283 3.21 -14.12 29.33
N GLU A 284 3.16 -14.39 30.64
CA GLU A 284 3.33 -13.39 31.68
C GLU A 284 4.77 -12.82 31.69
N GLU A 285 5.78 -13.65 31.40
CA GLU A 285 7.19 -13.27 31.35
C GLU A 285 7.54 -12.39 30.13
N ILE A 286 6.81 -12.52 29.02
CA ILE A 286 7.07 -11.74 27.80
C ILE A 286 6.88 -10.24 28.05
N THR A 287 7.91 -9.44 27.74
CA THR A 287 7.80 -7.99 27.71
C THR A 287 7.14 -7.56 26.39
N PRO A 288 5.99 -6.85 26.43
CA PRO A 288 5.29 -6.48 25.21
C PRO A 288 6.10 -5.54 24.31
N SER A 289 6.04 -5.78 23.01
CA SER A 289 6.63 -4.91 22.00
C SER A 289 5.79 -3.64 21.81
N ALA A 290 6.46 -2.57 21.36
CA ALA A 290 5.77 -1.35 20.96
C ALA A 290 4.87 -1.60 19.74
N PRO A 291 3.79 -0.81 19.55
CA PRO A 291 2.93 -0.93 18.37
C PRO A 291 3.74 -0.85 17.07
N LEU A 292 3.33 -1.66 16.09
CA LEU A 292 3.96 -1.71 14.78
C LEU A 292 3.88 -0.35 14.07
N ALA A 293 4.96 0.03 13.38
CA ALA A 293 5.01 1.26 12.61
C ALA A 293 3.96 1.27 11.48
N LEU A 294 3.51 2.46 11.08
CA LEU A 294 2.66 2.63 9.90
C LEU A 294 3.47 2.33 8.62
N ARG A 295 2.79 1.83 7.58
CA ARG A 295 3.45 1.50 6.30
C ARG A 295 4.13 2.73 5.69
N PHE A 296 3.44 3.86 5.71
CA PHE A 296 3.92 5.14 5.19
C PHE A 296 4.54 6.05 6.27
N GLN A 297 5.01 5.47 7.39
CA GLN A 297 5.55 6.22 8.52
C GLN A 297 6.64 7.23 8.12
N LYS A 298 7.50 6.90 7.15
CA LYS A 298 8.57 7.79 6.67
C LYS A 298 8.04 9.03 5.95
N ASP A 299 7.00 8.85 5.15
CA ASP A 299 6.37 9.92 4.37
C ASP A 299 5.54 10.82 5.28
N ILE A 300 4.77 10.21 6.19
CA ILE A 300 4.07 10.91 7.27
C ILE A 300 5.06 11.73 8.12
N GLU A 301 6.23 11.18 8.46
CA GLU A 301 7.27 11.92 9.19
C GLU A 301 7.85 13.09 8.41
N LYS A 302 7.93 13.00 7.07
CA LYS A 302 8.38 14.09 6.21
C LYS A 302 7.34 15.20 6.16
N LEU A 303 6.08 14.86 5.91
CA LEU A 303 4.95 15.78 5.90
C LEU A 303 4.78 16.49 7.26
N ARG A 304 4.89 15.74 8.36
CA ARG A 304 4.85 16.33 9.72
C ARG A 304 6.00 17.31 9.96
N LYS A 305 7.20 17.09 9.38
CA LYS A 305 8.31 18.07 9.47
C LYS A 305 8.05 19.32 8.65
N GLU A 306 7.38 19.19 7.51
CA GLU A 306 6.95 20.32 6.66
C GLU A 306 5.83 21.15 7.33
N MET A 307 4.97 20.49 8.12
CA MET A 307 3.92 21.15 8.92
C MET A 307 4.45 21.92 10.14
N GLN A 308 5.56 21.50 10.76
CA GLN A 308 6.14 22.17 11.95
C GLN A 308 6.38 23.69 11.81
N PRO A 309 7.00 24.22 10.73
CA PRO A 309 7.14 25.66 10.55
C PRO A 309 5.80 26.38 10.33
N LEU A 310 4.81 25.73 9.71
CA LEU A 310 3.48 26.30 9.48
C LEU A 310 2.73 26.47 10.81
N LEU A 311 2.82 25.50 11.72
CA LEU A 311 2.25 25.60 13.07
C LEU A 311 2.90 26.72 13.89
N LYS A 312 4.21 26.96 13.71
CA LYS A 312 4.90 28.08 14.35
C LYS A 312 4.40 29.42 13.81
N LEU A 313 4.30 29.56 12.49
CA LEU A 313 3.74 30.74 11.83
C LEU A 313 2.30 31.02 12.30
N GLU A 314 1.46 29.99 12.42
CA GLU A 314 0.11 30.12 12.97
C GLU A 314 0.12 30.62 14.42
N SER A 315 1.00 30.05 15.26
CA SER A 315 1.10 30.45 16.67
C SER A 315 1.63 31.88 16.87
N GLU A 316 2.54 32.33 16.01
CA GLU A 316 3.12 33.68 16.03
C GLU A 316 2.20 34.72 15.37
N ALA A 317 1.35 34.29 14.43
CA ALA A 317 0.42 35.15 13.72
C ALA A 317 -0.92 35.37 14.45
N LYS A 318 -1.19 34.68 15.57
CA LYS A 318 -2.39 34.90 16.41
C LYS A 318 -2.45 36.35 16.90
N GLY A 319 -3.18 37.19 16.17
CA GLY A 319 -3.36 38.62 16.45
C GLY A 319 -2.70 39.58 15.44
N ARG A 320 -1.96 39.08 14.44
CA ARG A 320 -1.35 39.89 13.36
C ARG A 320 -2.06 39.63 12.03
N LEU A 321 -2.21 40.67 11.19
CA LEU A 321 -2.62 40.48 9.80
C LEU A 321 -1.55 39.71 9.03
N LEU A 322 -1.93 38.53 8.54
CA LEU A 322 -1.11 37.68 7.68
C LEU A 322 -0.99 38.29 6.28
N SER A 323 0.21 38.23 5.73
CA SER A 323 0.48 38.53 4.32
C SER A 323 -0.18 37.50 3.41
N LEU A 324 -0.53 37.87 2.17
CA LEU A 324 -1.08 36.95 1.16
C LEU A 324 -0.21 35.69 0.96
N LYS A 325 1.11 35.81 1.14
CA LYS A 325 2.02 34.66 1.09
C LYS A 325 1.89 33.75 2.31
N GLU A 326 1.70 34.34 3.49
CA GLU A 326 1.52 33.61 4.74
C GLU A 326 0.16 32.90 4.78
N THR A 327 -0.89 33.51 4.21
CA THR A 327 -2.19 32.85 4.02
C THR A 327 -2.13 31.68 3.04
N THR A 328 -1.39 31.81 1.93
CA THR A 328 -1.20 30.67 1.00
C THR A 328 -0.39 29.52 1.62
N THR A 329 0.58 29.83 2.48
CA THR A 329 1.33 28.78 3.20
C THR A 329 0.52 28.13 4.31
N LEU A 330 -0.41 28.86 4.93
CA LEU A 330 -1.36 28.28 5.86
C LEU A 330 -2.38 27.38 5.15
N ALA A 331 -2.82 27.71 3.93
CA ALA A 331 -3.66 26.80 3.14
C ALA A 331 -2.98 25.45 2.85
N ARG A 332 -1.65 25.45 2.62
CA ARG A 332 -0.87 24.21 2.46
C ARG A 332 -0.85 23.33 3.72
N LYS A 333 -1.16 23.88 4.90
CA LYS A 333 -1.27 23.10 6.13
C LYS A 333 -2.44 22.12 6.04
N ASP A 334 -3.59 22.58 5.57
CA ASP A 334 -4.80 21.77 5.46
C ASP A 334 -4.59 20.64 4.46
N ASP A 335 -3.95 20.90 3.31
CA ASP A 335 -3.56 19.86 2.34
C ASP A 335 -2.63 18.80 2.97
N ILE A 336 -1.68 19.23 3.82
CA ILE A 336 -0.73 18.31 4.47
C ILE A 336 -1.45 17.47 5.54
N GLU A 337 -2.45 18.02 6.23
CA GLU A 337 -3.26 17.29 7.19
C GLU A 337 -4.13 16.22 6.50
N GLU A 338 -4.73 16.55 5.37
CA GLU A 338 -5.47 15.60 4.52
C GLU A 338 -4.54 14.51 3.98
N GLU A 339 -3.38 14.87 3.42
CA GLU A 339 -2.39 13.90 2.91
C GLU A 339 -1.86 12.96 4.01
N ILE A 340 -1.70 13.47 5.25
CA ILE A 340 -1.35 12.63 6.40
C ILE A 340 -2.50 11.67 6.74
N ALA A 341 -3.75 12.12 6.73
CA ALA A 341 -4.92 11.28 7.02
C ALA A 341 -5.04 10.15 5.98
N ASP A 342 -4.93 10.47 4.70
CA ASP A 342 -4.97 9.48 3.61
C ASP A 342 -3.84 8.45 3.75
N LEU A 343 -2.62 8.87 4.09
CA LEU A 343 -1.49 7.95 4.30
C LEU A 343 -1.63 7.12 5.58
N GLU A 344 -2.27 7.66 6.62
CA GLU A 344 -2.63 6.91 7.83
C GLU A 344 -3.63 5.81 7.45
N ASP A 345 -4.73 6.13 6.76
CA ASP A 345 -5.77 5.17 6.36
C ASP A 345 -5.24 4.11 5.39
N ASN A 346 -4.43 4.51 4.41
CA ASN A 346 -3.75 3.58 3.50
C ASN A 346 -2.70 2.68 4.19
N SER A 347 -2.33 2.99 5.43
CA SER A 347 -1.44 2.15 6.24
C SER A 347 -2.17 1.04 7.01
N ARG A 348 -3.50 0.98 6.93
CA ARG A 348 -4.31 -0.05 7.58
C ARG A 348 -4.01 -1.44 7.01
N GLY A 349 -3.80 -2.39 7.91
CA GLY A 349 -3.57 -3.80 7.54
C GLY A 349 -4.87 -4.56 7.33
N TRP A 350 -4.79 -5.75 6.73
CA TRP A 350 -5.95 -6.63 6.63
C TRP A 350 -6.39 -7.09 8.01
N PHE A 351 -7.70 -7.16 8.23
CA PHE A 351 -8.32 -7.56 9.50
C PHE A 351 -7.89 -6.75 10.73
N GLU A 352 -7.41 -5.52 10.53
CA GLU A 352 -7.09 -4.63 11.64
C GLU A 352 -8.38 -4.06 12.24
N GLU A 353 -8.56 -4.23 13.55
CA GLU A 353 -9.65 -3.58 14.27
C GLU A 353 -9.39 -2.07 14.38
N ASP A 354 -10.46 -1.27 14.34
CA ASP A 354 -10.36 0.21 14.40
C ASP A 354 -9.60 0.66 15.66
N GLU A 355 -9.82 -0.01 16.79
CA GLU A 355 -9.15 0.30 18.04
C GLU A 355 -7.65 -0.01 18.00
N ASP A 356 -7.23 -1.07 17.30
CA ASP A 356 -5.82 -1.48 17.18
C ASP A 356 -5.09 -0.52 16.25
N PHE A 357 -5.75 -0.13 15.16
CA PHE A 357 -5.27 0.87 14.23
C PHE A 357 -5.08 2.23 14.89
N GLN A 358 -6.08 2.70 15.66
CA GLN A 358 -6.01 3.99 16.35
C GLN A 358 -4.84 4.05 17.34
N VAL A 359 -4.55 2.96 18.06
CA VAL A 359 -3.40 2.88 18.97
C VAL A 359 -2.07 3.02 18.22
N ARG A 360 -1.94 2.46 17.01
CA ARG A 360 -0.74 2.65 16.17
C ARG A 360 -0.60 4.07 15.66
N VAL A 361 -1.71 4.68 15.22
CA VAL A 361 -1.75 6.07 14.76
C VAL A 361 -1.36 7.01 15.90
N ASP A 362 -1.92 6.81 17.10
CA ASP A 362 -1.59 7.62 18.27
C ASP A 362 -0.16 7.43 18.74
N ALA A 363 0.38 6.20 18.69
CA ALA A 363 1.79 5.94 18.96
C ALA A 363 2.68 6.68 17.94
N SER A 364 2.34 6.68 16.66
CA SER A 364 3.06 7.44 15.63
C SER A 364 3.00 8.94 15.91
N ARG A 365 1.83 9.48 16.24
CA ARG A 365 1.62 10.90 16.57
C ARG A 365 2.41 11.29 17.83
N ALA A 366 2.43 10.45 18.86
CA ALA A 366 3.19 10.65 20.08
C ALA A 366 4.71 10.65 19.83
N GLN A 367 5.20 9.73 19.00
CA GLN A 367 6.62 9.69 18.60
C GLN A 367 7.02 10.95 17.83
N ALA A 368 6.15 11.46 16.94
CA ALA A 368 6.37 12.71 16.22
C ALA A 368 6.43 13.91 17.18
N LYS A 369 5.50 14.01 18.14
CA LYS A 369 5.48 15.05 19.17
C LYS A 369 6.75 15.02 20.04
N ALA A 370 7.15 13.84 20.51
CA ALA A 370 8.37 13.68 21.32
C ALA A 370 9.66 14.06 20.56
N ARG A 371 9.69 13.85 19.24
CA ARG A 371 10.81 14.29 18.38
C ARG A 371 10.81 15.79 18.16
N ALA A 372 9.65 16.42 18.07
CA ALA A 372 9.52 17.87 17.97
C ALA A 372 9.99 18.58 19.25
N THR A 373 9.67 18.05 20.44
CA THR A 373 10.09 18.64 21.72
C THR A 373 11.56 18.40 22.06
N ARG A 374 12.20 17.36 21.50
CA ARG A 374 13.63 17.06 21.73
C ARG A 374 14.63 18.03 21.08
N LYS A 375 14.18 18.99 20.28
CA LYS A 375 15.05 20.09 19.80
C LYS A 375 14.88 21.33 20.67
N VAL A 376 15.55 21.37 21.83
CA VAL A 376 16.44 22.46 22.34
C VAL A 376 17.02 21.98 23.68
N VAL A 377 18.00 21.07 23.66
CA VAL A 377 19.09 21.15 24.66
C VAL A 377 20.35 21.41 23.86
N LYS A 378 20.51 22.69 23.50
CA LYS A 378 21.81 23.22 23.13
C LYS A 378 22.71 22.90 24.32
N LYS A 379 23.73 22.07 24.11
CA LYS A 379 24.74 21.69 25.09
C LYS A 379 25.44 22.97 25.57
N THR A 380 24.83 23.67 26.52
CA THR A 380 25.46 24.71 27.33
C THR A 380 26.46 24.01 28.21
N GLY A 381 27.73 24.40 28.07
CA GLY A 381 28.85 23.79 28.76
C GLY A 381 28.75 23.85 30.28
N GLY A 382 29.42 22.89 30.89
CA GLY A 382 29.67 22.76 32.32
C GLY A 382 29.85 21.28 32.64
N GLY A 383 30.93 20.78 33.20
CA GLY A 383 32.20 21.36 33.63
C GLY A 383 32.97 20.18 34.22
N GLY A 384 34.17 19.90 33.70
CA GLY A 384 35.05 18.84 34.18
C GLY A 384 36.45 19.41 34.32
N SER A 385 36.82 19.69 35.57
CA SER A 385 38.01 20.40 36.02
C SER A 385 39.33 19.77 35.53
N ARG A 386 40.22 20.59 34.96
CA ARG A 386 41.65 20.51 35.29
C ARG A 386 42.31 21.88 35.15
N VAL A 387 42.73 22.36 36.31
CA VAL A 387 43.56 23.54 36.57
C VAL A 387 44.86 23.48 35.75
N THR A 388 45.22 24.57 35.06
CA THR A 388 46.50 25.29 35.25
C THR A 388 46.58 26.55 34.38
N GLY A 389 46.75 27.69 35.06
CA GLY A 389 47.57 28.86 34.72
C GLY A 389 47.56 29.46 33.31
N GLY A 390 47.08 30.70 33.19
CA GLY A 390 47.44 31.54 32.03
C GLY A 390 46.59 32.78 31.86
N VAL A 391 47.08 33.89 32.42
CA VAL A 391 46.55 35.26 32.28
C VAL A 391 46.35 35.66 30.81
N LYS A 392 45.22 36.34 30.46
CA LYS A 392 45.17 37.59 29.67
C LYS A 392 43.75 38.13 29.45
N LYS A 393 43.68 39.47 29.43
CA LYS A 393 42.54 40.41 29.46
C LYS A 393 41.61 40.36 28.23
N PRO A 394 40.38 40.93 28.31
CA PRO A 394 39.42 40.95 27.21
C PRO A 394 39.74 42.07 26.20
N ILE A 395 39.60 41.76 24.91
CA ILE A 395 39.53 42.78 23.85
C ILE A 395 38.18 42.62 23.16
N ASN A 396 37.34 43.64 23.31
CA ASN A 396 36.19 43.89 22.45
C ASN A 396 36.70 44.43 21.11
N THR A 397 36.34 43.79 20.00
CA THR A 397 36.45 44.42 18.69
C THR A 397 35.19 44.16 17.87
N TRP A 398 34.51 45.27 17.60
CA TRP A 398 33.48 45.42 16.58
C TRP A 398 34.05 45.08 15.19
N VAL A 399 33.27 44.39 14.35
CA VAL A 399 33.59 44.15 12.93
C VAL A 399 32.50 44.79 12.07
N VAL A 400 32.92 45.78 11.26
CA VAL A 400 32.13 46.49 10.24
C VAL A 400 32.24 45.71 8.92
N PRO A 401 31.18 45.66 8.08
CA PRO A 401 31.16 44.82 6.89
C PRO A 401 31.81 45.53 5.69
N GLY A 402 32.69 44.81 4.98
CA GLY A 402 33.13 45.20 3.63
C GLY A 402 34.63 45.12 3.40
N ALA A 403 35.11 43.99 2.88
CA ALA A 403 36.29 43.95 2.02
C ALA A 403 36.26 42.67 1.17
N ALA A 404 36.12 42.86 -0.12
CA ALA A 404 36.12 41.81 -1.12
C ALA A 404 37.54 41.34 -1.46
N LYS A 405 37.58 40.11 -2.02
CA LYS A 405 38.64 39.44 -2.78
C LYS A 405 39.87 38.95 -1.99
N ARG A 406 40.13 37.65 -2.11
CA ARG A 406 41.07 37.13 -3.13
C ARG A 406 40.98 35.61 -3.27
N THR A 407 40.92 35.20 -4.52
CA THR A 407 41.10 33.86 -5.08
C THR A 407 42.48 33.27 -4.74
N ALA A 408 42.52 31.99 -4.38
CA ALA A 408 43.70 31.15 -4.54
C ALA A 408 43.31 29.67 -4.75
N THR A 409 43.42 29.23 -5.99
CA THR A 409 43.53 27.83 -6.43
C THR A 409 44.68 27.09 -5.74
N ARG A 410 44.43 25.86 -5.23
CA ARG A 410 45.50 24.84 -5.20
C ARG A 410 44.99 23.40 -5.09
N LYS A 411 45.35 22.63 -6.13
CA LYS A 411 45.84 21.24 -6.18
C LYS A 411 44.91 20.08 -5.81
N THR A 412 44.51 19.41 -6.89
CA THR A 412 44.34 17.96 -7.02
C THR A 412 45.57 17.17 -6.58
N ALA A 413 45.38 16.15 -5.74
CA ALA A 413 46.30 15.01 -5.60
C ALA A 413 45.49 13.72 -5.39
N LYS A 414 45.66 12.77 -6.32
CA LYS A 414 45.17 11.39 -6.26
C LYS A 414 45.87 10.61 -5.15
N LYS A 415 45.13 9.78 -4.40
CA LYS A 415 45.58 8.46 -3.95
C LYS A 415 44.44 7.43 -4.13
N LYS A 416 44.86 6.24 -4.56
CA LYS A 416 44.09 5.07 -5.00
C LYS A 416 43.55 4.23 -3.82
N PRO A 417 42.69 3.22 -4.07
CA PRO A 417 41.70 2.68 -3.13
C PRO A 417 42.24 1.56 -2.25
N ALA A 418 41.57 1.32 -1.11
CA ALA A 418 41.84 0.17 -0.26
C ALA A 418 40.52 -0.53 0.12
N GLY A 419 40.44 -1.81 -0.28
CA GLY A 419 40.00 -2.91 0.59
C GLY A 419 38.51 -3.17 0.72
N ASN A 420 38.00 -4.10 -0.08
CA ASN A 420 36.76 -4.84 0.15
C ASN A 420 36.80 -5.57 1.51
N ALA A 421 35.83 -5.30 2.37
CA ALA A 421 35.60 -5.98 3.64
C ALA A 421 34.61 -7.17 3.48
N PHE A 422 34.91 -8.11 2.58
CA PHE A 422 34.06 -9.28 2.29
C PHE A 422 34.78 -10.63 2.44
N ALA A 423 35.95 -10.67 3.08
CA ALA A 423 36.77 -11.90 3.17
C ALA A 423 37.10 -12.32 4.61
N ALA A 424 36.18 -12.18 5.56
CA ALA A 424 36.43 -12.52 6.97
C ALA A 424 35.26 -13.29 7.64
N MET A 425 34.61 -14.22 6.94
CA MET A 425 33.61 -15.11 7.58
C MET A 425 33.43 -16.48 6.89
N MET A 426 34.47 -16.98 6.21
CA MET A 426 34.48 -18.34 5.64
C MET A 426 35.87 -18.95 5.83
N ASP A 427 36.12 -19.43 7.04
CA ASP A 427 37.00 -20.56 7.37
C ASP A 427 36.55 -21.02 8.77
N SER A 428 35.72 -22.06 8.86
CA SER A 428 36.10 -23.48 8.83
C SER A 428 36.70 -23.92 10.17
N ASP A 429 35.87 -24.56 10.99
CA ASP A 429 36.35 -25.52 11.99
C ASP A 429 35.60 -26.83 11.76
N SER A 430 36.38 -27.80 11.30
CA SER A 430 36.10 -29.22 11.08
C SER A 430 36.67 -29.96 12.29
N ASP A 431 35.86 -30.81 12.93
CA ASP A 431 36.18 -32.24 13.17
C ASP A 431 35.25 -32.88 14.21
N SER A 432 34.64 -34.01 13.83
CA SER A 432 34.70 -35.31 14.54
C SER A 432 33.82 -36.35 13.82
N ASP A 433 34.43 -37.18 12.97
CA ASP A 433 34.58 -38.65 13.18
C ASP A 433 35.66 -39.23 12.25
#